data_AF-A0A8S2G5N0-F1
#
_entry.id   AF-A0A8S2G5N0-F1
#
_cell.length_a   1.000
_cell.length_b   1.000
_cell.length_c   1.000
_cell.angle_alpha   90.00
_cell.angle_beta   90.00
_cell.angle_gamma   90.00
#
_symmetry.space_group_name_H-M   'P 1'
#
loop_
_entity.id
_entity.type
_entity.pdbx_description
1 polymer ?
#
loop_
_entity_poly.entity_id
_entity_poly.type
_entity_poly.pdbx_seq_one_letter_code
_entity_poly.pdbx_strand_id
1 'polypeptide(L)'
;MSIKNTKLSAKNDIFLRKKAGTISDENDLSSPNVLETKEPHLLSVHHRRGQNKFIFECIIPLLLCLFCPQLFTEMTLKQVLENFFYFQWHWPSAFIFFSFISYSILMTLILPGEIYQGPITDNGHIPEYKNNGFSYYLISLGLFMLITSGLKLFGLTPTYIYDNFEQFLSTLSTFAFVFCFFLMLKGKNDITSPPQYNA
;
A
#
# COMPACT_ATOMS: atom_id res chain seq x y z
N MET A 1 -5.18 -60.36 -17.74
CA MET A 1 -4.01 -59.93 -18.53
C MET A 1 -4.46 -58.96 -19.64
N SER A 2 -5.00 -57.77 -19.31
CA SER A 2 -5.55 -56.84 -20.33
C SER A 2 -5.77 -55.39 -19.83
N ILE A 3 -4.82 -54.82 -19.07
CA ILE A 3 -4.93 -53.40 -18.60
C ILE A 3 -3.63 -52.60 -18.80
N LYS A 4 -2.51 -53.24 -19.18
CA LYS A 4 -1.22 -52.56 -19.33
C LYS A 4 -0.98 -51.95 -20.73
N ASN A 5 -1.72 -52.34 -21.76
CA ASN A 5 -1.46 -51.88 -23.15
C ASN A 5 -2.14 -50.56 -23.52
N THR A 6 -3.19 -50.13 -22.81
CA THR A 6 -3.90 -48.87 -23.11
C THR A 6 -3.17 -47.62 -22.61
N LYS A 7 -2.38 -47.73 -21.53
CA LYS A 7 -1.61 -46.58 -20.99
C LYS A 7 -0.36 -46.23 -21.80
N LEU A 8 0.16 -47.17 -22.61
CA LEU A 8 1.33 -46.92 -23.46
C LEU A 8 0.95 -46.15 -24.74
N SER A 9 -0.25 -46.40 -25.27
CA SER A 9 -0.77 -45.71 -26.47
C SER A 9 -1.04 -44.22 -26.21
N ALA A 10 -1.67 -43.88 -25.07
CA ALA A 10 -2.01 -42.49 -24.75
C ALA A 10 -0.78 -41.59 -24.45
N LYS A 11 0.35 -42.18 -24.03
CA LYS A 11 1.57 -41.43 -23.70
C LYS A 11 2.35 -41.02 -24.96
N ASN A 12 2.24 -41.79 -26.04
CA ASN A 12 2.89 -41.48 -27.31
C ASN A 12 2.15 -40.38 -28.09
N ASP A 13 0.82 -40.31 -28.02
CA ASP A 13 0.04 -39.28 -28.71
C ASP A 13 0.25 -37.87 -28.12
N ILE A 14 0.46 -37.76 -26.81
CA ILE A 14 0.75 -36.47 -26.15
C ILE A 14 2.16 -35.98 -26.49
N PHE A 15 3.13 -36.90 -26.67
CA PHE A 15 4.49 -36.53 -27.06
C PHE A 15 4.58 -36.07 -28.52
N LEU A 16 3.79 -36.66 -29.41
CA LEU A 16 3.74 -36.24 -30.83
C LEU A 16 3.07 -34.86 -31.02
N ARG A 17 2.05 -34.51 -30.22
CA ARG A 17 1.46 -33.16 -30.24
C ARG A 17 2.40 -32.07 -29.74
N LYS A 18 3.31 -32.38 -28.82
CA LYS A 18 4.27 -31.39 -28.28
C LYS A 18 5.43 -31.10 -29.23
N LYS A 19 5.74 -32.00 -30.16
CA LYS A 19 6.80 -31.84 -31.17
C LYS A 19 6.32 -31.14 -32.45
N ALA A 20 5.02 -31.16 -32.73
CA ALA A 20 4.40 -30.49 -33.88
C ALA A 20 4.13 -28.99 -33.68
N GLY A 21 4.27 -28.47 -32.45
CA GLY A 21 4.08 -27.05 -32.13
C GLY A 21 5.37 -26.22 -32.10
N THR A 22 6.49 -26.73 -32.62
CA THR A 22 7.81 -26.08 -32.51
C THR A 22 8.60 -26.07 -33.82
N ILE A 23 7.94 -26.24 -34.97
CA ILE A 23 8.58 -26.16 -36.28
C ILE A 23 7.58 -25.50 -37.27
N SER A 24 7.61 -24.17 -37.27
CA SER A 24 7.09 -23.22 -38.28
C SER A 24 7.38 -21.84 -37.67
N ASP A 25 8.18 -20.93 -38.20
CA ASP A 25 8.78 -20.77 -39.53
C ASP A 25 10.06 -19.92 -39.35
N GLU A 26 11.14 -20.28 -40.06
CA GLU A 26 12.30 -19.42 -40.25
C GLU A 26 12.42 -19.16 -41.76
N ASN A 27 12.55 -17.88 -42.11
CA ASN A 27 12.88 -17.29 -43.41
C ASN A 27 11.72 -16.97 -44.37
N ASP A 28 11.23 -15.73 -44.28
CA ASP A 28 11.03 -14.91 -45.48
C ASP A 28 11.34 -13.43 -45.22
N LEU A 29 11.81 -12.82 -46.30
CA LEU A 29 12.65 -11.63 -46.43
C LEU A 29 11.86 -10.31 -46.34
N SER A 30 12.54 -9.24 -45.89
CA SER A 30 12.33 -7.83 -46.27
C SER A 30 11.02 -7.09 -45.94
N SER A 31 11.02 -6.28 -44.88
CA SER A 31 10.55 -4.87 -44.90
C SER A 31 10.80 -4.15 -43.56
N PRO A 32 11.41 -2.94 -43.56
CA PRO A 32 11.45 -2.06 -42.41
C PRO A 32 10.15 -1.23 -42.35
N ASN A 33 9.75 -0.79 -41.15
CA ASN A 33 8.56 0.02 -40.84
C ASN A 33 7.27 -0.75 -40.50
N VAL A 34 7.20 -1.28 -39.29
CA VAL A 34 6.00 -1.09 -38.45
C VAL A 34 6.48 -0.72 -37.07
N LEU A 35 6.79 0.57 -36.92
CA LEU A 35 6.81 1.24 -35.62
C LEU A 35 5.38 1.12 -35.10
N GLU A 36 5.13 0.14 -34.24
CA GLU A 36 3.87 0.00 -33.52
C GLU A 36 3.75 1.21 -32.60
N THR A 37 3.18 2.29 -33.14
CA THR A 37 2.67 3.44 -32.42
C THR A 37 1.55 2.96 -31.51
N LYS A 38 1.91 2.36 -30.39
CA LYS A 38 0.98 2.07 -29.31
C LYS A 38 0.61 3.41 -28.68
N GLU A 39 -0.63 3.78 -28.94
CA GLU A 39 -1.19 5.11 -28.78
C GLU A 39 -0.85 5.81 -27.44
N PRO A 40 -0.18 6.99 -27.46
CA PRO A 40 0.04 7.80 -26.26
C PRO A 40 -1.26 8.41 -25.69
N HIS A 41 -2.40 8.23 -26.36
CA HIS A 41 -3.67 8.81 -25.95
C HIS A 41 -4.40 8.00 -24.85
N LEU A 42 -4.19 6.69 -24.76
CA LEU A 42 -4.87 5.82 -23.78
C LEU A 42 -4.30 5.94 -22.36
N LEU A 43 -3.00 6.26 -22.22
CA LEU A 43 -2.38 6.48 -20.90
C LEU A 43 -2.89 7.78 -20.23
N SER A 44 -3.21 8.81 -21.03
CA SER A 44 -3.71 10.10 -20.49
C SER A 44 -5.12 10.01 -19.89
N VAL A 45 -5.91 9.00 -20.28
CA VAL A 45 -7.28 8.81 -19.78
C VAL A 45 -7.29 8.20 -18.38
N HIS A 46 -6.30 7.35 -18.05
CA HIS A 46 -6.14 6.82 -16.70
C HIS A 46 -5.68 7.88 -15.70
N HIS A 47 -4.85 8.84 -16.13
CA HIS A 47 -4.40 9.94 -15.27
C HIS A 47 -5.54 10.91 -14.89
N ARG A 48 -6.48 11.22 -15.79
CA ARG A 48 -7.61 12.13 -15.49
C ARG A 48 -8.78 11.49 -14.75
N ARG A 49 -8.92 10.16 -14.76
CA ARG A 49 -9.99 9.48 -13.99
C ARG A 49 -9.75 9.50 -12.48
N GLY A 50 -8.51 9.57 -12.02
CA GLY A 50 -8.18 9.51 -10.59
C GLY A 50 -8.55 10.78 -9.80
N GLN A 51 -8.46 11.96 -10.42
CA GLN A 51 -8.56 13.23 -9.69
C GLN A 51 -9.99 13.53 -9.23
N ASN A 52 -10.99 13.34 -10.10
CA ASN A 52 -12.40 13.50 -9.75
C ASN A 52 -12.90 12.34 -8.87
N LYS A 53 -12.29 11.17 -9.01
CA LYS A 53 -12.62 9.98 -8.21
C LYS A 53 -12.11 10.11 -6.78
N PHE A 54 -10.93 10.71 -6.56
CA PHE A 54 -10.41 11.00 -5.23
C PHE A 54 -11.28 12.01 -4.47
N ILE A 55 -11.73 13.07 -5.14
CA ILE A 55 -12.65 14.05 -4.56
C ILE A 55 -13.95 13.35 -4.13
N PHE A 56 -14.55 12.52 -5.00
CA PHE A 56 -15.76 11.77 -4.66
C PHE A 56 -15.53 10.73 -3.54
N GLU A 57 -14.42 9.98 -3.59
CA GLU A 57 -14.10 8.94 -2.61
C GLU A 57 -13.64 9.47 -1.25
N CYS A 58 -13.15 10.71 -1.16
CA CYS A 58 -12.83 11.35 0.11
C CYS A 58 -13.98 12.19 0.66
N ILE A 59 -14.70 12.93 -0.20
CA ILE A 59 -15.80 13.81 0.23
C ILE A 59 -17.01 12.98 0.66
N ILE A 60 -17.32 11.86 -0.01
CA ILE A 60 -18.45 11.01 0.39
C ILE A 60 -18.30 10.47 1.81
N PRO A 61 -17.20 9.80 2.21
CA PRO A 61 -17.04 9.32 3.58
C PRO A 61 -16.91 10.47 4.59
N LEU A 62 -16.37 11.63 4.20
CA LEU A 62 -16.33 12.80 5.08
C LEU A 62 -17.74 13.37 5.30
N LEU A 63 -18.57 13.47 4.25
CA LEU A 63 -19.99 13.81 4.36
C LEU A 63 -20.77 12.74 5.12
N LEU A 64 -20.53 11.45 4.86
CA LEU A 64 -21.14 10.35 5.61
C LEU A 64 -20.76 10.41 7.08
N CYS A 65 -19.49 10.68 7.44
CA CYS A 65 -19.09 10.88 8.83
C CYS A 65 -19.73 12.12 9.46
N LEU A 66 -19.95 13.19 8.70
CA LEU A 66 -20.64 14.39 9.19
C LEU A 66 -22.16 14.19 9.33
N PHE A 67 -22.78 13.38 8.46
CA PHE A 67 -24.21 13.09 8.45
C PHE A 67 -24.62 11.84 9.26
N CYS A 68 -23.69 10.91 9.53
CA CYS A 68 -23.92 9.70 10.32
C CYS A 68 -24.36 9.98 11.77
N PRO A 69 -23.79 10.95 12.52
CA PRO A 69 -24.26 11.24 13.87
C PRO A 69 -25.70 11.79 13.91
N GLN A 70 -26.18 12.40 12.80
CA GLN A 70 -27.58 12.86 12.69
C GLN A 70 -28.58 11.70 12.60
N LEU A 71 -28.12 10.48 12.24
CA LEU A 71 -28.97 9.29 12.13
C LEU A 71 -29.11 8.51 13.44
N PHE A 72 -28.23 8.71 14.43
CA PHE A 72 -28.15 7.85 15.60
C PHE A 72 -28.45 8.51 16.95
N THR A 73 -28.43 9.85 17.06
CA THR A 73 -28.88 10.56 18.27
C THR A 73 -29.23 12.01 17.93
N GLU A 74 -30.15 12.61 18.68
CA GLU A 74 -30.51 14.04 18.68
C GLU A 74 -29.32 14.93 19.14
N MET A 75 -28.10 14.68 18.65
CA MET A 75 -26.96 15.56 18.88
C MET A 75 -27.03 16.71 17.89
N THR A 76 -27.03 17.94 18.42
CA THR A 76 -27.06 19.14 17.58
C THR A 76 -25.76 19.22 16.77
N LEU A 77 -25.78 19.78 15.55
CA LEU A 77 -24.58 19.96 14.70
C LEU A 77 -23.43 20.61 15.48
N LYS A 78 -23.75 21.56 16.38
CA LYS A 78 -22.77 22.19 17.26
C LYS A 78 -22.09 21.20 18.20
N GLN A 79 -22.80 20.27 18.82
CA GLN A 79 -22.20 19.23 19.69
C GLN A 79 -21.39 18.22 18.90
N VAL A 80 -21.82 17.86 17.69
CA VAL A 80 -21.01 16.99 16.81
C VAL A 80 -19.72 17.70 16.42
N LEU A 81 -19.80 18.98 16.05
CA LEU A 81 -18.63 19.76 15.68
C LEU A 81 -17.74 20.00 16.90
N GLU A 82 -18.31 20.31 18.06
CA GLU A 82 -17.57 20.47 19.31
C GLU A 82 -16.91 19.17 19.77
N ASN A 83 -17.55 18.00 19.60
CA ASN A 83 -16.98 16.69 19.94
C ASN A 83 -15.96 16.20 18.90
N PHE A 84 -16.22 16.45 17.61
CA PHE A 84 -15.31 16.11 16.51
C PHE A 84 -14.05 16.99 16.54
N PHE A 85 -14.20 18.26 16.90
CA PHE A 85 -13.11 19.19 17.18
C PHE A 85 -12.77 19.27 18.68
N TYR A 86 -13.27 18.36 19.53
CA TYR A 86 -12.78 18.21 20.91
C TYR A 86 -11.46 17.45 20.81
N PHE A 87 -10.49 18.19 20.27
CA PHE A 87 -9.16 17.79 19.97
C PHE A 87 -8.43 17.67 21.30
N GLN A 88 -8.65 16.56 22.00
CA GLN A 88 -7.92 16.19 23.20
C GLN A 88 -6.51 15.80 22.79
N TRP A 89 -5.72 16.81 22.41
CA TRP A 89 -4.31 16.63 22.12
C TRP A 89 -3.62 16.18 23.40
N HIS A 90 -3.18 14.93 23.40
CA HIS A 90 -2.56 14.33 24.56
C HIS A 90 -1.09 14.06 24.26
N TRP A 91 -0.23 14.90 24.83
CA TRP A 91 1.22 14.84 24.60
C TRP A 91 1.84 13.46 24.84
N PRO A 92 1.50 12.71 25.92
CA PRO A 92 2.00 11.36 26.12
C PRO A 92 1.67 10.40 24.98
N SER A 93 0.41 10.41 24.49
CA SER A 93 -0.02 9.59 23.35
C SER A 93 0.76 9.96 22.08
N ALA A 94 0.97 11.26 21.83
CA ALA A 94 1.77 11.73 20.71
C ALA A 94 3.22 11.24 20.79
N PHE A 95 3.88 11.32 21.95
CA PHE A 95 5.25 10.81 22.11
C PHE A 95 5.34 9.30 21.89
N ILE A 96 4.40 8.51 22.41
CA ILE A 96 4.35 7.06 22.18
C ILE A 96 4.21 6.76 20.68
N PHE A 97 3.29 7.47 20.02
CA PHE A 97 3.04 7.30 18.59
C PHE A 97 4.25 7.67 17.73
N PHE A 98 4.87 8.84 17.95
CA PHE A 98 6.06 9.26 17.20
C PHE A 98 7.28 8.38 17.49
N SER A 99 7.42 7.86 18.72
CA SER A 99 8.44 6.87 19.06
C SER A 99 8.25 5.60 18.23
N PHE A 100 7.00 5.11 18.11
CA PHE A 100 6.68 3.94 17.29
C PHE A 100 6.92 4.17 15.79
N ILE A 101 6.57 5.35 15.26
CA ILE A 101 6.91 5.72 13.86
C ILE A 101 8.41 5.71 13.66
N SER A 102 9.16 6.35 14.56
CA SER A 102 10.62 6.44 14.47
C SER A 102 11.26 5.04 14.51
N TYR A 103 10.78 4.17 15.39
CA TYR A 103 11.15 2.76 15.43
C TYR A 103 10.88 2.05 14.11
N SER A 104 9.68 2.23 13.54
CA SER A 104 9.27 1.58 12.29
C SER A 104 10.14 2.01 11.10
N ILE A 105 10.42 3.32 10.99
CA ILE A 105 11.33 3.85 9.96
C ILE A 105 12.75 3.32 10.17
N LEU A 106 13.25 3.36 11.40
CA LEU A 106 14.60 2.90 11.71
C LEU A 106 14.78 1.43 11.35
N MET A 107 13.83 0.58 11.73
CA MET A 107 13.90 -0.85 11.45
C MET A 107 13.75 -1.18 9.96
N THR A 108 12.84 -0.51 9.25
CA THR A 108 12.70 -0.73 7.80
C THR A 108 13.95 -0.34 7.02
N LEU A 109 14.69 0.67 7.49
CA LEU A 109 15.99 1.07 6.93
C LEU A 109 17.11 0.08 7.27
N ILE A 110 17.28 -0.24 8.55
CA ILE A 110 18.43 -1.04 9.03
C ILE A 110 18.30 -2.51 8.64
N LEU A 111 17.10 -3.07 8.72
CA LEU A 111 16.94 -4.52 8.71
C LEU A 111 17.18 -5.10 7.30
N PRO A 112 18.12 -6.06 7.13
CA PRO A 112 18.43 -6.64 5.82
C PRO A 112 17.24 -7.43 5.26
N GLY A 113 17.17 -7.50 3.94
CA GLY A 113 16.08 -8.15 3.21
C GLY A 113 16.39 -8.17 1.72
N GLU A 114 15.76 -9.10 1.01
CA GLU A 114 15.90 -9.24 -0.44
C GLU A 114 15.27 -8.04 -1.16
N ILE A 115 15.91 -7.57 -2.22
CA ILE A 115 15.41 -6.44 -3.01
C ILE A 115 14.52 -6.98 -4.13
N TYR A 116 13.34 -6.41 -4.29
CA TYR A 116 12.37 -6.72 -5.33
C TYR A 116 12.04 -5.47 -6.14
N GLN A 117 11.96 -5.60 -7.45
CA GLN A 117 11.61 -4.51 -8.36
C GLN A 117 10.10 -4.47 -8.55
N GLY A 118 9.51 -3.29 -8.31
CA GLY A 118 8.11 -3.04 -8.60
C GLY A 118 7.83 -2.90 -10.10
N PRO A 119 6.54 -2.76 -10.47
CA PRO A 119 6.17 -2.46 -11.84
C PRO A 119 6.74 -1.11 -12.29
N ILE A 120 7.04 -0.99 -13.58
CA ILE A 120 7.48 0.27 -14.21
C ILE A 120 6.35 1.30 -14.04
N THR A 121 6.68 2.45 -13.45
CA THR A 121 5.74 3.58 -13.32
C THR A 121 5.56 4.30 -14.66
N ASP A 122 4.49 5.10 -14.80
CA ASP A 122 4.23 5.88 -16.01
C ASP A 122 5.39 6.83 -16.39
N ASN A 123 6.25 7.18 -15.42
CA ASN A 123 7.44 8.00 -15.61
C ASN A 123 8.70 7.19 -15.98
N GLY A 124 8.59 5.89 -16.21
CA GLY A 124 9.72 5.00 -16.51
C GLY A 124 10.58 4.64 -15.29
N HIS A 125 10.24 5.13 -14.09
CA HIS A 125 10.95 4.77 -12.87
C HIS A 125 10.55 3.36 -12.40
N ILE A 126 11.54 2.52 -12.11
CA ILE A 126 11.37 1.19 -11.54
C ILE A 126 11.67 1.28 -10.04
N PRO A 127 10.66 1.26 -9.17
CA PRO A 127 10.88 1.36 -7.73
C PRO A 127 11.46 0.05 -7.19
N GLU A 128 12.49 0.17 -6.35
CA GLU A 128 13.08 -0.97 -5.63
C GLU A 128 12.51 -1.04 -4.21
N TYR A 129 12.03 -2.22 -3.80
CA TYR A 129 11.46 -2.48 -2.48
C TYR A 129 12.26 -3.55 -1.75
N LYS A 130 12.43 -3.38 -0.43
CA LYS A 130 13.14 -4.35 0.43
C LYS A 130 12.14 -5.26 1.15
N ASN A 131 12.23 -6.56 0.94
CA ASN A 131 11.40 -7.55 1.61
C ASN A 131 12.01 -7.95 2.96
N ASN A 132 11.67 -7.20 4.01
CA ASN A 132 12.11 -7.44 5.39
C ASN A 132 10.94 -7.57 6.39
N GLY A 133 9.70 -7.71 5.90
CA GLY A 133 8.50 -7.69 6.75
C GLY A 133 8.44 -8.80 7.80
N PHE A 134 8.83 -10.03 7.44
CA PHE A 134 8.80 -11.16 8.38
C PHE A 134 9.84 -11.01 9.49
N SER A 135 11.08 -10.65 9.15
CA SER A 135 12.13 -10.40 10.14
C SER A 135 11.76 -9.23 11.05
N TYR A 136 11.16 -8.16 10.49
CA TYR A 136 10.67 -7.02 11.26
C TYR A 136 9.62 -7.43 12.28
N TYR A 137 8.66 -8.27 11.87
CA TYR A 137 7.62 -8.79 12.74
C TYR A 137 8.20 -9.60 13.92
N LEU A 138 9.13 -10.53 13.67
CA LEU A 138 9.74 -11.33 14.73
C LEU A 138 10.52 -10.48 15.74
N ILE A 139 11.28 -9.49 15.26
CA ILE A 139 12.02 -8.57 16.12
C ILE A 139 11.07 -7.71 16.93
N SER A 140 9.99 -7.21 16.32
CA SER A 140 8.97 -6.42 17.01
C SER A 140 8.29 -7.22 18.12
N LEU A 141 7.97 -8.49 17.86
CA LEU A 141 7.37 -9.38 18.85
C LEU A 141 8.33 -9.65 20.02
N GLY A 142 9.60 -9.95 19.73
CA GLY A 142 10.64 -10.14 20.74
C GLY A 142 10.86 -8.89 21.59
N LEU A 143 10.95 -7.72 20.93
CA LEU A 143 11.12 -6.44 21.59
C LEU A 143 9.92 -6.09 22.47
N PHE A 144 8.69 -6.36 22.00
CA PHE A 144 7.48 -6.15 22.81
C PHE A 144 7.48 -7.00 24.08
N MET A 145 7.89 -8.27 24.00
CA MET A 145 8.02 -9.14 25.19
C MET A 145 9.10 -8.65 26.16
N LEU A 146 10.25 -8.21 25.65
CA LEU A 146 11.35 -7.67 26.45
C LEU A 146 10.95 -6.36 27.14
N ILE A 147 10.36 -5.43 26.39
CA ILE A 147 9.87 -4.15 26.92
C ILE A 147 8.80 -4.41 27.97
N THR A 148 7.81 -5.26 27.70
CA THR A 148 6.76 -5.60 28.68
C THR A 148 7.34 -6.17 29.98
N SER A 149 8.33 -7.05 29.87
CA SER A 149 9.01 -7.63 31.03
C SER A 149 9.81 -6.57 31.81
N GLY A 150 10.48 -5.65 31.10
CA GLY A 150 11.22 -4.54 31.71
C GLY A 150 10.32 -3.50 32.37
N LEU A 151 9.22 -3.12 31.74
CA LEU A 151 8.24 -2.17 32.27
C LEU A 151 7.63 -2.67 33.60
N LYS A 152 7.38 -3.97 33.71
CA LYS A 152 6.88 -4.59 34.94
C LYS A 152 7.82 -4.36 36.13
N LEU A 153 9.14 -4.28 35.92
CA LEU A 153 10.11 -3.99 36.98
C LEU A 153 9.99 -2.56 37.51
N PHE A 154 9.52 -1.63 36.68
CA PHE A 154 9.32 -0.22 37.03
C PHE A 154 7.86 0.09 37.42
N GLY A 155 7.00 -0.92 37.55
CA GLY A 155 5.57 -0.74 37.85
C GLY A 155 4.76 -0.07 36.73
N LEU A 156 5.33 0.05 35.53
CA LEU A 156 4.66 0.58 34.35
C LEU A 156 3.97 -0.57 33.60
N THR A 157 2.79 -0.31 33.04
CA THR A 157 2.02 -1.32 32.29
C THR A 157 1.90 -0.93 30.82
N PRO A 158 1.95 -1.92 29.89
CA PRO A 158 1.69 -1.69 28.47
C PRO A 158 0.22 -1.32 28.20
N THR A 159 -0.66 -1.41 29.20
CA THR A 159 -2.08 -1.07 29.11
C THR A 159 -2.33 0.42 28.91
N TYR A 160 -1.34 1.28 29.11
CA TYR A 160 -1.49 2.74 28.99
C TYR A 160 -2.20 3.20 27.70
N ILE A 161 -1.90 2.54 26.57
CA ILE A 161 -2.52 2.83 25.27
C ILE A 161 -4.01 2.48 25.28
N TYR A 162 -4.39 1.36 25.91
CA TYR A 162 -5.79 0.96 26.08
C TYR A 162 -6.52 1.85 27.08
N ASP A 163 -5.86 2.24 28.16
CA ASP A 163 -6.43 3.10 29.20
C ASP A 163 -6.71 4.52 28.66
N ASN A 164 -5.95 4.97 27.66
CA ASN A 164 -6.09 6.28 26.99
C ASN A 164 -6.43 6.12 25.49
N PHE A 165 -7.24 5.11 25.16
CA PHE A 165 -7.50 4.73 23.77
C PHE A 165 -8.18 5.85 22.98
N GLU A 166 -9.10 6.59 23.59
CA GLU A 166 -9.80 7.71 22.96
C GLU A 166 -8.82 8.84 22.58
N GLN A 167 -7.93 9.21 23.49
CA GLN A 167 -6.91 10.24 23.23
C GLN A 167 -5.90 9.77 22.17
N PHE A 168 -5.57 8.48 22.17
CA PHE A 168 -4.68 7.89 21.17
C PHE A 168 -5.31 7.90 19.78
N LEU A 169 -6.59 7.53 19.65
CA LEU A 169 -7.36 7.61 18.41
C LEU A 169 -7.44 9.05 17.88
N SER A 170 -7.74 10.02 18.75
CA SER A 170 -7.78 11.44 18.37
C SER A 170 -6.43 11.92 17.80
N THR A 171 -5.32 11.51 18.43
CA THR A 171 -3.96 11.81 17.97
C THR A 171 -3.66 11.21 16.59
N LEU A 172 -4.04 9.94 16.37
CA LEU A 172 -3.88 9.23 15.09
C LEU A 172 -4.68 9.88 13.96
N SER A 173 -5.96 10.16 14.21
CA SER A 173 -6.86 10.78 13.22
C SER A 173 -6.34 12.15 12.80
N THR A 174 -5.93 12.96 13.78
CA THR A 174 -5.30 14.26 13.54
C THR A 174 -4.06 14.15 12.66
N PHE A 175 -3.13 13.27 13.03
CA PHE A 175 -1.90 13.08 12.26
C PHE A 175 -2.21 12.62 10.83
N ALA A 176 -3.17 11.71 10.65
CA ALA A 176 -3.58 11.24 9.34
C ALA A 176 -4.11 12.37 8.45
N PHE A 177 -4.95 13.28 8.97
CA PHE A 177 -5.43 14.43 8.20
C PHE A 177 -4.30 15.38 7.80
N VAL A 178 -3.41 15.73 8.74
CA VAL A 178 -2.27 16.61 8.47
C VAL A 178 -1.31 15.97 7.46
N PHE A 179 -1.00 14.69 7.64
CA PHE A 179 -0.11 13.93 6.77
C PHE A 179 -0.70 13.75 5.37
N CYS A 180 -2.00 13.47 5.26
CA CYS A 180 -2.69 13.37 3.98
C CYS A 180 -2.68 14.72 3.24
N PHE A 181 -2.96 15.82 3.93
CA PHE A 181 -2.88 17.16 3.36
C PHE A 181 -1.46 17.47 2.87
N PHE A 182 -0.43 17.11 3.65
CA PHE A 182 0.97 17.22 3.24
C PHE A 182 1.28 16.40 1.97
N LEU A 183 0.86 15.14 1.90
CA LEU A 183 1.04 14.29 0.72
C LEU A 183 0.31 14.84 -0.52
N MET A 184 -0.88 15.42 -0.34
CA MET A 184 -1.63 16.07 -1.42
C MET A 184 -0.86 17.27 -2.01
N LEU A 185 -0.26 18.09 -1.15
CA LEU A 185 0.57 19.22 -1.62
C LEU A 185 1.84 18.72 -2.35
N LYS A 186 2.50 17.69 -1.82
CA LYS A 186 3.68 17.08 -2.45
C LYS A 186 3.33 16.50 -3.83
N GLY A 187 2.28 15.68 -3.92
CA GLY A 187 1.88 15.03 -5.16
C GLY A 187 1.49 16.00 -6.26
N LYS A 188 0.92 17.17 -5.93
CA LYS A 188 0.60 18.21 -6.92
C LYS A 188 1.85 18.78 -7.60
N ASN A 189 2.97 18.88 -6.89
CA ASN A 189 4.22 19.43 -7.43
C ASN A 189 4.95 18.43 -8.33
N ASP A 190 4.78 17.12 -8.11
CA ASP A 190 5.48 16.08 -8.86
C ASP A 190 4.86 15.84 -10.26
N ILE A 191 3.54 16.03 -10.41
CA ILE A 191 2.80 15.86 -11.69
C ILE A 191 3.29 16.79 -12.81
N THR A 192 3.89 17.94 -12.46
CA THR A 192 4.37 18.92 -13.46
C THR A 192 5.72 18.57 -14.09
N SER A 193 6.36 17.46 -13.71
CA SER A 193 7.63 17.05 -14.30
C SER A 193 7.40 16.28 -15.63
N PRO A 194 8.04 16.68 -16.75
CA PRO A 194 7.89 15.97 -18.01
C PRO A 194 8.53 14.56 -17.92
N PRO A 195 7.91 13.53 -18.52
CA PRO A 195 8.43 12.16 -18.47
C PRO A 195 9.83 12.11 -19.07
N GLN A 196 10.79 11.66 -18.26
CA GLN A 196 12.17 11.50 -18.67
C GLN A 196 12.32 10.13 -19.34
N TYR A 197 12.15 10.07 -20.66
CA TYR A 197 12.51 8.89 -21.43
C TYR A 197 14.04 8.88 -21.60
N ASN A 198 14.72 8.02 -20.84
CA ASN A 198 16.10 7.67 -21.13
C ASN A 198 16.10 6.72 -22.34
N ALA A 199 16.68 7.17 -23.46
CA ALA A 199 16.90 6.39 -24.68
C ALA A 199 18.09 5.43 -24.53
#